data_AF-A0A830BCZ6-F1
#
_entry.id   AF-A0A830BCZ6-F1
#
_cell.length_a   1.000
_cell.length_b   1.000
_cell.length_c   1.000
_cell.angle_alpha   90.00
_cell.angle_beta   90.00
_cell.angle_gamma   90.00
#
_symmetry.space_group_name_H-M   'P 1'
#
loop_
_entity.id
_entity.type
_entity.pdbx_description
1 polymer ?
#
loop_
_entity_poly.entity_id
_entity_poly.type
_entity_poly.pdbx_seq_one_letter_code
_entity_poly.pdbx_strand_id
1 'polypeptide(L)'
;MRERVNRLLRSNLNKTRKVAIPISLSILCSCEMSVGSSLGSLKNVLAEAAMKGVTEARARIFGHVLNPTGQRSAHKLLRKKLIGDKVAAWYPYDINKDDPLVMARKEQERLNKLEMLKRRGKGPPKKGQGKRAKKSGRAG
;
A
#
# COMPACT_ATOMS: atom_id res chain seq x y z
N MET A 1 11.97 -12.29 -10.77
CA MET A 1 11.33 -11.96 -9.48
C MET A 1 10.62 -10.60 -9.45
N ARG A 2 11.20 -9.51 -9.98
CA ARG A 2 10.56 -8.17 -10.07
C ARG A 2 9.19 -8.15 -10.79
N GLU A 3 9.06 -8.96 -11.83
CA GLU A 3 7.82 -9.20 -12.58
C GLU A 3 6.66 -9.74 -11.73
N ARG A 4 6.93 -10.59 -10.74
CA ARG A 4 5.88 -11.22 -9.91
C ARG A 4 5.27 -10.23 -8.90
N VAL A 5 6.08 -9.31 -8.36
CA VAL A 5 5.61 -8.29 -7.41
C VAL A 5 4.72 -7.25 -8.11
N ASN A 6 5.12 -6.79 -9.30
CA ASN A 6 4.30 -5.85 -10.09
C ASN A 6 3.00 -6.46 -10.62
N ARG A 7 2.94 -7.78 -10.83
CA ARG A 7 1.71 -8.50 -11.19
C ARG A 7 0.70 -8.57 -10.04
N LEU A 8 1.17 -8.67 -8.79
CA LEU A 8 0.35 -8.69 -7.57
C LEU A 8 -0.23 -7.32 -7.18
N LEU A 9 0.46 -6.24 -7.55
CA LEU A 9 -0.06 -4.87 -7.37
C LEU A 9 -1.13 -4.52 -8.43
N ARG A 10 -1.01 -5.01 -9.67
CA ARG A 10 -2.06 -4.83 -10.70
C ARG A 10 -3.30 -5.70 -10.48
N SER A 11 -3.18 -6.88 -9.87
CA SER A 11 -4.34 -7.74 -9.57
C SER A 11 -5.18 -7.24 -8.39
N ASN A 12 -4.62 -6.41 -7.49
CA ASN A 12 -5.34 -5.85 -6.35
C ASN A 12 -6.23 -4.63 -6.68
N LEU A 13 -6.04 -3.95 -7.82
CA LEU A 13 -6.95 -2.88 -8.27
C LEU A 13 -8.19 -3.39 -9.04
N ASN A 14 -8.15 -4.60 -9.58
CA ASN A 14 -9.26 -5.17 -10.38
C ASN A 14 -10.24 -6.04 -9.58
N LYS A 15 -9.99 -6.25 -8.27
CA LYS A 15 -10.89 -7.02 -7.39
C LYS A 15 -12.00 -6.18 -6.76
N THR A 16 -12.04 -4.87 -7.02
CA THR A 16 -13.06 -3.93 -6.53
C THR A 16 -13.99 -3.40 -7.63
N ARG A 17 -14.07 -4.07 -8.79
CA ARG A 17 -15.02 -3.73 -9.88
C ARG A 17 -15.73 -4.97 -10.42
N LYS A 18 -16.50 -5.68 -9.57
CA LYS A 18 -17.44 -6.72 -10.01
C LYS A 18 -18.59 -6.84 -9.00
N VAL A 19 -19.50 -5.87 -9.06
CA VAL A 19 -20.95 -6.06 -8.92
C VAL A 19 -21.59 -4.82 -9.54
N ALA A 20 -21.66 -4.82 -10.88
CA ALA A 20 -22.64 -4.05 -11.61
C ALA A 20 -23.66 -5.08 -12.09
N ILE A 21 -24.77 -5.17 -11.37
CA ILE A 21 -25.96 -5.90 -11.80
C ILE A 21 -26.97 -4.80 -12.14
N PRO A 22 -27.44 -4.69 -13.39
CA PRO A 22 -28.57 -3.84 -13.73
C PRO A 22 -29.84 -4.58 -13.32
N ILE A 23 -30.53 -4.10 -12.29
CA ILE A 23 -31.90 -4.55 -12.01
C ILE A 23 -32.82 -3.47 -12.57
N SER A 24 -33.18 -3.68 -13.84
CA SER A 24 -34.46 -3.26 -14.36
C SER A 24 -35.58 -3.92 -13.56
N LEU A 25 -36.70 -3.18 -13.48
CA LEU A 25 -38.06 -3.67 -13.22
C LEU A 25 -38.56 -3.72 -11.77
N SER A 26 -39.79 -3.24 -11.65
CA SER A 26 -40.77 -3.36 -10.56
C SER A 26 -40.47 -2.64 -9.25
N ILE A 27 -40.65 -1.32 -9.30
CA ILE A 27 -41.44 -0.60 -8.29
C ILE A 27 -42.89 -1.13 -8.41
N LEU A 28 -43.56 -1.29 -7.27
CA LEU A 28 -44.90 -1.86 -7.02
C LEU A 28 -44.89 -3.35 -6.63
N CYS A 29 -44.80 -3.61 -5.33
CA CYS A 29 -45.76 -4.49 -4.69
C CYS A 29 -46.07 -3.93 -3.30
N SER A 30 -47.28 -3.39 -3.20
CA SER A 30 -47.92 -2.88 -2.01
C SER A 30 -48.00 -3.94 -0.91
N CYS A 31 -48.13 -3.46 0.33
CA CYS A 31 -48.76 -4.12 1.47
C CYS A 31 -49.34 -5.52 1.21
N GLU A 32 -48.72 -6.53 1.82
CA GLU A 32 -49.48 -7.66 2.36
C GLU A 32 -49.06 -7.88 3.82
N MET A 33 -49.52 -6.98 4.67
CA MET A 33 -49.75 -7.29 6.07
C MET A 33 -51.05 -8.10 6.12
N SER A 34 -50.96 -9.42 6.24
CA SER A 34 -52.09 -10.24 6.66
C SER A 34 -51.68 -11.24 7.73
N VAL A 35 -52.31 -11.02 8.88
CA VAL A 35 -52.29 -11.73 10.15
C VAL A 35 -52.49 -13.25 10.04
N GLY A 36 -51.72 -14.01 10.82
CA GLY A 36 -51.98 -15.43 11.05
C GLY A 36 -50.92 -16.14 11.89
N SER A 37 -51.25 -16.44 13.16
CA SER A 37 -50.54 -17.25 14.18
C SER A 37 -49.52 -16.54 15.10
N SER A 38 -50.01 -16.08 16.26
CA SER A 38 -49.29 -15.30 17.27
C SER A 38 -48.14 -16.03 18.01
N LEU A 39 -48.12 -17.37 18.01
CA LEU A 39 -47.11 -18.14 18.75
C LEU A 39 -45.83 -18.40 17.94
N GLY A 40 -45.91 -18.49 16.61
CA GLY A 40 -44.75 -18.68 15.73
C GLY A 40 -43.89 -17.42 15.62
N SER A 41 -44.54 -16.25 15.58
CA SER A 41 -43.87 -14.94 15.54
C SER A 41 -43.02 -14.69 16.81
N LEU A 42 -43.56 -14.97 18.00
CA LEU A 42 -42.83 -14.83 19.27
C LEU A 42 -41.64 -15.79 19.38
N LYS A 43 -41.80 -17.05 18.93
CA LYS A 43 -40.71 -18.03 18.89
C LYS A 43 -39.56 -17.54 18.00
N ASN A 44 -39.88 -16.93 16.86
CA ASN A 44 -38.87 -16.39 15.94
C ASN A 44 -38.14 -15.18 16.52
N VAL A 45 -38.85 -14.27 17.20
CA VAL A 45 -38.24 -13.12 17.89
C VAL A 45 -37.31 -13.58 19.02
N LEU A 46 -37.73 -14.57 19.81
CA LEU A 46 -36.89 -15.13 20.88
C LEU A 46 -35.66 -15.85 20.32
N ALA A 47 -35.82 -16.61 19.24
CA ALA A 47 -34.71 -17.26 18.55
C ALA A 47 -33.70 -16.23 18.00
N GLU A 48 -34.17 -15.13 17.39
CA GLU A 48 -33.32 -14.05 16.91
C GLU A 48 -32.55 -13.38 18.06
N ALA A 49 -33.22 -13.11 19.18
CA ALA A 49 -32.59 -12.55 20.37
C ALA A 49 -31.53 -13.48 20.98
N ALA A 50 -31.81 -14.80 21.05
CA ALA A 50 -30.85 -15.79 21.50
C ALA A 50 -29.60 -15.84 20.60
N MET A 51 -29.78 -15.81 19.28
CA MET A 51 -28.67 -15.79 18.33
C MET A 51 -27.84 -14.50 18.42
N LYS A 52 -28.48 -13.35 18.65
CA LYS A 52 -27.78 -12.09 18.94
C LYS A 52 -26.91 -12.22 20.21
N GLY A 53 -27.45 -12.79 21.30
CA GLY A 53 -26.69 -13.03 22.53
C GLY A 53 -25.48 -13.96 22.34
N VAL A 54 -25.64 -15.05 21.59
CA VAL A 54 -24.54 -15.98 21.27
C VAL A 54 -23.46 -15.30 20.42
N THR A 55 -23.85 -14.53 19.40
CA THR A 55 -22.89 -13.81 18.55
C THR A 55 -22.16 -12.71 19.32
N GLU A 56 -22.82 -12.06 20.27
CA GLU A 56 -22.21 -11.11 21.18
C GLU A 56 -21.22 -11.77 22.14
N ALA A 57 -21.61 -12.87 22.79
CA ALA A 57 -20.71 -13.63 23.66
C ALA A 57 -19.46 -14.12 22.90
N ARG A 58 -19.64 -14.64 21.68
CA ARG A 58 -18.53 -15.00 20.78
C ARG A 58 -17.62 -13.82 20.49
N ALA A 59 -18.21 -12.67 20.17
CA ALA A 59 -17.46 -11.46 19.86
C ALA A 59 -16.63 -10.97 21.05
N ARG A 60 -17.20 -11.03 22.26
CA ARG A 60 -16.52 -10.70 23.51
C ARG A 60 -15.36 -11.65 23.81
N ILE A 61 -15.55 -12.97 23.63
CA ILE A 61 -14.51 -13.99 23.91
C ILE A 61 -13.32 -13.86 22.93
N PHE A 62 -13.59 -13.71 21.63
CA PHE A 62 -12.54 -13.74 20.60
C PHE A 62 -12.12 -12.35 20.11
N GLY A 63 -12.59 -11.28 20.75
CA GLY A 63 -12.29 -9.90 20.36
C GLY A 63 -12.75 -9.55 18.95
N HIS A 64 -13.89 -10.10 18.50
CA HIS A 64 -14.48 -9.71 17.23
C HIS A 64 -15.30 -8.43 17.39
N VAL A 65 -15.18 -7.49 16.44
CA VAL A 65 -15.99 -6.28 16.43
C VAL A 65 -17.27 -6.55 15.63
N LEU A 66 -18.42 -6.42 16.28
CA LEU A 66 -19.73 -6.49 15.65
C LEU A 66 -20.10 -5.13 15.03
N ASN A 67 -20.75 -5.13 13.87
CA ASN A 67 -21.20 -3.92 13.18
C ASN A 67 -22.70 -4.04 12.85
N PRO A 68 -23.59 -3.65 13.77
CA PRO A 68 -25.03 -3.80 13.57
C PRO A 68 -25.58 -2.87 12.48
N THR A 69 -24.93 -1.72 12.25
CA THR A 69 -25.35 -0.71 11.25
C THR A 69 -24.81 -1.01 9.83
N GLY A 70 -23.88 -1.95 9.69
CA GLY A 70 -23.29 -2.32 8.39
C GLY A 70 -22.42 -1.24 7.74
N GLN A 71 -22.16 -0.13 8.43
CA GLN A 71 -21.39 0.99 7.89
C GLN A 71 -19.90 0.65 7.77
N ARG A 72 -19.19 1.29 6.84
CA ARG A 72 -17.77 1.02 6.63
C ARG A 72 -16.95 1.44 7.85
N SER A 73 -16.37 0.47 8.56
CA SER A 73 -15.48 0.71 9.71
C SER A 73 -13.99 0.64 9.34
N ALA A 74 -13.13 1.22 10.20
CA ALA A 74 -11.68 1.19 10.04
C ALA A 74 -11.05 -0.21 10.28
N HIS A 75 -11.87 -1.21 10.64
CA HIS A 75 -11.42 -2.56 10.98
C HIS A 75 -10.63 -3.25 9.85
N LYS A 76 -10.90 -2.89 8.59
CA LYS A 76 -10.14 -3.40 7.43
C LYS A 76 -8.73 -2.80 7.34
N LEU A 77 -8.54 -1.56 7.79
CA LEU A 77 -7.22 -0.92 7.83
C LEU A 77 -6.39 -1.49 8.97
N LEU A 78 -6.96 -1.59 10.18
CA LEU A 78 -6.27 -2.06 11.37
C LEU A 78 -5.84 -3.54 11.30
N ARG A 79 -6.58 -4.39 10.55
CA ARG A 79 -6.18 -5.79 10.31
C ARG A 79 -4.96 -5.94 9.39
N LYS A 80 -4.58 -4.90 8.65
CA LYS A 80 -3.37 -4.95 7.82
C LYS A 80 -2.17 -4.78 8.73
N LYS A 81 -1.23 -5.72 8.65
CA LYS A 81 0.06 -5.59 9.32
C LYS A 81 0.77 -4.35 8.79
N LEU A 82 1.36 -3.55 9.68
CA LEU A 82 2.20 -2.42 9.28
C LEU A 82 3.37 -2.94 8.44
N ILE A 83 3.60 -2.33 7.28
CA ILE A 83 4.62 -2.76 6.31
C ILE A 83 5.82 -1.80 6.34
N GLY A 84 5.75 -0.70 7.11
CA GLY A 84 6.74 0.39 7.14
C GLY A 84 8.17 -0.10 7.27
N ASP A 85 8.48 -0.89 8.30
CA ASP A 85 9.83 -1.38 8.56
C ASP A 85 10.37 -2.26 7.43
N LYS A 86 9.50 -3.09 6.84
CA LYS A 86 9.86 -3.96 5.71
C LYS A 86 10.11 -3.16 4.43
N VAL A 87 9.39 -2.07 4.22
CA VAL A 87 9.61 -1.17 3.08
C VAL A 87 10.86 -0.33 3.30
N ALA A 88 11.12 0.14 4.52
CA ALA A 88 12.31 0.92 4.86
C ALA A 88 13.59 0.08 4.69
N ALA A 89 13.56 -1.19 5.07
CA ALA A 89 14.67 -2.14 4.91
C ALA A 89 14.85 -2.67 3.48
N TRP A 90 14.34 -1.97 2.45
CA TRP A 90 14.41 -2.41 1.06
C TRP A 90 15.86 -2.56 0.55
N TYR A 91 16.74 -1.67 0.96
CA TYR A 91 18.17 -1.76 0.64
C TYR A 91 18.92 -2.36 1.84
N PRO A 92 19.73 -3.40 1.61
CA PRO A 92 20.57 -3.96 2.67
C PRO A 92 21.65 -2.95 3.08
N TYR A 93 22.18 -3.14 4.28
CA TYR A 93 23.24 -2.32 4.82
C TYR A 93 24.57 -2.56 4.08
N ASP A 94 25.24 -1.48 3.69
CA ASP A 94 26.53 -1.53 3.00
C ASP A 94 27.69 -1.57 4.00
N ILE A 95 28.15 -2.77 4.35
CA ILE A 95 29.27 -3.01 5.31
C ILE A 95 30.55 -2.25 4.91
N ASN A 96 30.75 -2.04 3.61
CA ASN A 96 31.93 -1.34 3.07
C ASN A 96 32.06 0.13 3.50
N LYS A 97 31.01 0.72 4.09
CA LYS A 97 31.01 2.11 4.56
C LYS A 97 31.53 2.26 5.99
N ASP A 98 31.58 1.17 6.75
CA ASP A 98 32.02 1.19 8.15
C ASP A 98 33.54 1.24 8.28
N ASP A 99 34.24 0.50 7.42
CA ASP A 99 35.68 0.36 7.49
C ASP A 99 36.39 1.64 6.98
N PRO A 100 37.03 2.42 7.87
CA PRO A 100 37.67 3.68 7.46
C PRO A 100 38.81 3.44 6.46
N LEU A 101 39.49 2.29 6.54
CA LEU A 101 40.56 1.92 5.62
C LEU A 101 40.06 1.66 4.20
N VAL A 102 38.90 1.00 4.05
CA VAL A 102 38.30 0.71 2.74
C VAL A 102 37.79 1.99 2.10
N MET A 103 37.18 2.88 2.88
CA MET A 103 36.71 4.18 2.42
C MET A 103 37.86 5.11 2.02
N ALA A 104 38.91 5.20 2.83
CA ALA A 104 40.10 5.99 2.54
C ALA A 104 40.81 5.51 1.25
N ARG A 105 40.93 4.20 1.05
CA ARG A 105 41.51 3.63 -0.17
C ARG A 105 40.72 4.02 -1.43
N LYS A 106 39.40 3.83 -1.41
CA LYS A 106 38.53 4.17 -2.56
C LYS A 106 38.61 5.66 -2.89
N GLU A 107 38.65 6.50 -1.86
CA GLU A 107 38.78 7.95 -2.05
C GLU A 107 40.15 8.33 -2.61
N GLN A 108 41.23 7.72 -2.13
CA GLN A 108 42.58 7.95 -2.67
C GLN A 108 42.69 7.52 -4.14
N GLU A 109 42.13 6.37 -4.51
CA GLU A 109 42.08 5.91 -5.91
C GLU A 109 41.30 6.89 -6.79
N ARG A 110 40.17 7.42 -6.29
CA ARG A 110 39.37 8.43 -6.97
C ARG A 110 40.17 9.71 -7.21
N LEU A 111 40.92 10.17 -6.21
CA LEU A 111 41.77 11.36 -6.28
C LEU A 111 42.93 11.17 -7.26
N ASN A 112 43.65 10.05 -7.17
CA ASN A 112 44.77 9.72 -8.07
C ASN A 112 44.31 9.67 -9.53
N LYS A 113 43.15 9.05 -9.81
CA LYS A 113 42.57 9.02 -11.17
C LYS A 113 42.24 10.41 -11.68
N LEU A 114 41.68 11.26 -10.82
CA LEU A 114 41.32 12.62 -11.17
C LEU A 114 42.56 13.49 -11.43
N GLU A 115 43.63 13.29 -10.67
CA GLU A 115 44.92 13.94 -10.88
C GLU A 115 45.55 13.54 -12.23
N MET A 116 45.60 12.24 -12.52
CA MET A 116 46.10 11.76 -13.82
C MET A 116 45.32 12.33 -15.00
N LEU A 117 43.99 12.44 -14.89
CA LEU A 117 43.13 13.03 -15.92
C LEU A 117 43.38 14.53 -16.08
N LYS A 118 43.60 15.27 -14.98
CA LYS A 118 43.98 16.69 -15.01
C LYS A 118 45.31 16.90 -15.72
N ARG A 119 46.33 16.08 -15.42
CA ARG A 119 47.64 16.15 -16.09
C ARG A 119 47.53 15.98 -17.60
N ARG A 120 46.60 15.13 -18.07
CA ARG A 120 46.33 14.90 -19.51
C ARG A 120 45.44 15.95 -20.15
N GLY A 121 44.96 16.96 -19.40
CA GLY A 121 43.97 17.93 -19.88
C GLY A 121 42.57 17.32 -20.15
N LYS A 122 42.34 16.07 -19.73
CA LYS A 122 41.09 15.31 -19.89
C LYS A 122 40.24 15.33 -18.61
N GLY A 123 40.56 16.23 -17.68
CA GLY A 123 39.79 16.43 -16.47
C GLY A 123 38.38 16.94 -16.78
N PRO A 124 37.37 16.61 -15.95
CA PRO A 124 36.05 17.19 -16.09
C PRO A 124 36.15 18.73 -16.00
N PRO A 125 35.53 19.48 -16.93
CA PRO A 125 35.54 20.94 -16.88
C PRO A 125 34.77 21.45 -15.66
N LYS A 126 35.06 22.68 -15.24
CA LYS A 126 34.29 23.32 -14.16
C LYS A 126 32.80 23.37 -14.56
N LYS A 127 31.91 23.03 -13.62
CA LYS A 127 30.46 23.14 -13.79
C LYS A 127 30.11 24.53 -14.35
N GLY A 128 29.29 24.59 -15.40
CA GLY A 128 28.93 25.83 -16.08
C GLY A 128 29.89 26.23 -17.21
N GLN A 129 31.13 25.75 -17.23
CA GLN A 129 32.14 26.07 -18.25
C GLN A 129 32.28 24.98 -19.33
N GLY A 130 31.18 24.28 -19.60
CA GLY A 130 31.14 23.24 -20.63
C GLY A 130 31.32 23.82 -22.04
N LYS A 131 31.73 22.98 -22.99
CA LYS A 131 31.92 23.40 -24.41
C LYS A 131 30.68 24.10 -24.99
N ARG A 132 29.48 23.70 -24.58
CA ARG A 132 28.20 24.30 -25.02
C ARG A 132 27.98 25.71 -24.46
N ALA A 133 28.36 25.98 -23.22
CA ALA A 133 28.20 27.30 -22.60
C ALA A 133 29.07 28.37 -23.27
N LYS A 134 30.25 27.99 -23.75
CA LYS A 134 31.12 28.88 -24.54
C LYS A 134 30.55 29.23 -25.93
N LYS A 135 29.65 28.42 -26.47
CA LYS A 135 29.01 28.64 -27.78
C LYS A 135 27.83 29.61 -27.67
N SER A 136 27.03 29.52 -26.61
CA SER A 136 25.88 30.41 -26.39
C SER A 136 26.29 31.84 -26.01
N GLY A 137 27.47 32.06 -25.42
CA GLY A 137 28.00 33.40 -25.13
C GLY A 137 28.75 34.08 -26.28
N ARG A 138 28.85 33.44 -27.45
CA ARG A 138 29.54 33.94 -28.66
C ARG A 138 28.58 34.34 -29.79
N ALA A 139 27.28 34.42 -29.52
CA ALA A 139 26.32 35.02 -30.44
C ALA A 139 26.33 36.54 -30.21
N GLY A 140 27.21 37.22 -30.93
CA GLY A 140 27.39 38.67 -31.02
C GLY A 140 28.21 38.95 -32.27
#